data_AF-A0A9X2W5Y2-F1
#
_entry.id   AF-A0A9X2W5Y2-F1
#
_cell.length_a   1.000
_cell.length_b   1.000
_cell.length_c   1.000
_cell.angle_alpha   90.00
_cell.angle_beta   90.00
_cell.angle_gamma   90.00
#
_symmetry.space_group_name_H-M   'P 1'
#
loop_
_entity.id
_entity.type
_entity.pdbx_description
1 polymer ?
#
loop_
_entity_poly.entity_id
_entity_poly.type
_entity_poly.pdbx_seq_one_letter_code
_entity_poly.pdbx_strand_id
1 'polypeptide(L)'
;MSNNIELMQHALGINERNREPYRNYFLAGDGHTDDSKWQELVSHGFATSRPAPDFVGGGVLYHVTDKGEALAISALPDPKKRTRYGEYLHADYGHSFAEWLGINLPEFEYRETGFLTGKYEYRMLRRCWDYSTDIAGDWCETKKVAKASYKEALRKRREDMQHD
;
A
#
# COMPACT_ATOMS: atom_id res chain seq x y z
N MET A 1 2.54 -15.62 -22.52
CA MET A 1 2.52 -17.06 -22.21
C MET A 1 3.11 -17.22 -20.82
N SER A 2 2.36 -17.78 -19.89
CA SER A 2 2.82 -17.96 -18.51
C SER A 2 3.89 -19.06 -18.46
N ASN A 3 4.91 -18.92 -17.60
CA ASN A 3 5.86 -20.01 -17.39
C ASN A 3 5.27 -21.10 -16.46
N ASN A 4 5.95 -22.24 -16.32
CA ASN A 4 5.47 -23.38 -15.52
C ASN A 4 5.21 -23.02 -14.04
N ILE A 5 6.02 -22.12 -13.47
CA ILE A 5 5.86 -21.63 -12.09
C ILE A 5 4.60 -20.77 -11.97
N GLU A 6 4.42 -19.81 -12.89
CA GLU A 6 3.26 -18.92 -12.92
C GLU A 6 1.95 -19.69 -13.10
N LEU A 7 1.96 -20.79 -13.87
CA LEU A 7 0.81 -21.67 -14.01
C LEU A 7 0.45 -22.38 -12.71
N MET A 8 1.44 -22.92 -11.98
CA MET A 8 1.20 -23.52 -10.67
C MET A 8 0.72 -22.48 -9.66
N GLN A 9 1.34 -21.29 -9.63
CA GLN A 9 0.89 -20.19 -8.77
C GLN A 9 -0.55 -19.78 -9.08
N HIS A 10 -0.92 -19.73 -10.36
CA HIS A 10 -2.28 -19.46 -10.80
C HIS A 10 -3.24 -20.59 -10.39
N ALA A 11 -2.89 -21.86 -10.54
CA ALA A 11 -3.74 -22.97 -10.11
C ALA A 11 -4.00 -22.97 -8.60
N LEU A 12 -2.98 -22.61 -7.81
CA LEU A 12 -3.02 -22.53 -6.35
C LEU A 12 -3.68 -21.25 -5.80
N GLY A 13 -3.77 -20.21 -6.62
CA GLY A 13 -4.26 -18.89 -6.19
C GLY A 13 -3.28 -18.11 -5.32
N ILE A 14 -1.99 -18.40 -5.46
CA ILE A 14 -0.94 -17.71 -4.73
C ILE A 14 -0.30 -16.60 -5.56
N ASN A 15 0.20 -15.59 -4.87
CA ASN A 15 0.97 -14.47 -5.43
C ASN A 15 1.78 -13.80 -4.30
N GLU A 16 2.48 -12.70 -4.61
CA GLU A 16 3.31 -11.98 -3.63
C GLU A 16 2.57 -11.57 -2.34
N ARG A 17 1.26 -11.29 -2.45
CA ARG A 17 0.39 -10.80 -1.36
C ARG A 17 -0.39 -11.91 -0.67
N ASN A 18 -0.64 -13.03 -1.36
CA ASN A 18 -1.36 -14.18 -0.83
C ASN A 18 -0.53 -15.44 -1.05
N ARG A 19 0.14 -15.96 -0.01
CA ARG A 19 1.04 -17.11 -0.11
C ARG A 19 0.41 -18.42 0.31
N GLU A 20 -0.78 -18.36 0.88
CA GLU A 20 -1.54 -19.54 1.28
C GLU A 20 -2.44 -19.95 0.11
N PRO A 21 -2.26 -21.18 -0.43
CA PRO A 21 -3.16 -21.71 -1.44
C PRO A 21 -4.58 -21.80 -0.90
N TYR A 22 -5.54 -21.30 -1.68
CA TYR A 22 -6.97 -21.39 -1.34
C TYR A 22 -7.78 -22.16 -2.39
N ARG A 23 -7.12 -22.58 -3.46
CA ARG A 23 -7.64 -23.42 -4.54
C ARG A 23 -6.50 -24.31 -5.05
N ASN A 24 -6.82 -25.29 -5.89
CA ASN A 24 -5.81 -26.08 -6.59
C ASN A 24 -6.42 -26.80 -7.80
N TYR A 25 -6.87 -26.04 -8.80
CA TYR A 25 -7.52 -26.60 -9.99
C TYR A 25 -7.18 -25.75 -11.21
N PHE A 26 -6.79 -26.41 -12.31
CA PHE A 26 -6.61 -25.77 -13.62
C PHE A 26 -7.23 -26.65 -14.70
N LEU A 27 -8.16 -26.10 -15.48
CA LEU A 27 -8.79 -26.81 -16.59
C LEU A 27 -8.10 -26.43 -17.90
N ALA A 28 -7.50 -27.41 -18.57
CA ALA A 28 -6.92 -27.27 -19.91
C ALA A 28 -7.26 -28.50 -20.75
N GLY A 29 -7.35 -28.34 -22.06
CA GLY A 29 -7.63 -29.44 -22.98
C GLY A 29 -7.15 -29.10 -24.38
N ASP A 30 -7.50 -29.95 -25.35
CA ASP A 30 -7.07 -29.80 -26.74
C ASP A 30 -7.33 -28.39 -27.27
N GLY A 31 -6.26 -27.72 -27.70
CA GLY A 31 -6.28 -26.34 -28.21
C GLY A 31 -5.97 -25.26 -27.17
N HIS A 32 -5.83 -25.59 -25.88
CA HIS A 32 -5.40 -24.63 -24.87
C HIS A 32 -3.88 -24.41 -24.92
N THR A 33 -3.44 -23.15 -24.98
CA THR A 33 -2.02 -22.80 -25.19
C THR A 33 -1.05 -23.25 -24.10
N ASP A 34 -1.57 -23.58 -22.91
CA ASP A 34 -0.76 -24.04 -21.77
C ASP A 34 -0.88 -25.54 -21.49
N ASP A 35 -1.60 -26.32 -22.30
CA ASP A 35 -1.79 -27.75 -22.06
C ASP A 35 -0.46 -28.53 -22.09
N SER A 36 0.42 -28.24 -23.05
CA SER A 36 1.74 -28.88 -23.15
C SER A 36 2.63 -28.64 -21.93
N LYS A 37 2.53 -27.47 -21.30
CA LYS A 37 3.26 -27.15 -20.06
C LYS A 37 2.72 -27.90 -18.86
N TRP A 38 1.40 -28.07 -18.78
CA TRP A 38 0.79 -28.88 -17.74
C TRP A 38 1.15 -30.36 -17.88
N GLN A 39 1.21 -30.89 -19.11
CA GLN A 39 1.71 -32.24 -19.37
C GLN A 39 3.18 -32.38 -18.94
N GLU A 40 4.03 -31.39 -19.21
CA GLU A 40 5.42 -31.34 -18.73
C GLU A 40 5.48 -31.36 -17.19
N LEU A 41 4.70 -30.51 -16.52
CA LEU A 41 4.60 -30.47 -15.05
C LEU A 41 4.16 -31.81 -14.44
N VAL A 42 3.23 -32.51 -15.10
CA VAL A 42 2.82 -33.87 -14.71
C VAL A 42 3.98 -34.85 -14.87
N SER A 43 4.72 -34.81 -15.98
CA SER A 43 5.86 -35.70 -16.22
C SER A 43 6.98 -35.55 -15.18
N HIS A 44 7.16 -34.35 -14.62
CA HIS A 44 8.14 -34.06 -13.57
C HIS A 44 7.61 -34.27 -12.13
N GLY A 45 6.36 -34.69 -11.98
CA GLY A 45 5.70 -34.96 -10.71
C GLY A 45 5.32 -33.69 -9.91
N PHE A 46 5.26 -32.53 -10.56
CA PHE A 46 4.80 -31.28 -9.94
C PHE A 46 3.29 -31.09 -10.03
N ALA A 47 2.63 -31.84 -10.91
CA ALA A 47 1.18 -31.86 -11.05
C ALA A 47 0.66 -33.29 -11.27
N THR A 48 -0.65 -33.46 -11.13
CA THR A 48 -1.42 -34.63 -11.55
C THR A 48 -2.50 -34.17 -12.52
N SER A 49 -2.99 -35.09 -13.34
CA SER A 49 -4.07 -34.84 -14.30
C SER A 49 -5.17 -35.88 -14.13
N ARG A 50 -6.41 -35.46 -14.41
CA ARG A 50 -7.57 -36.34 -14.53
C ARG A 50 -8.54 -35.80 -15.56
N PRO A 51 -9.38 -36.65 -16.17
CA PRO A 51 -10.49 -36.16 -17.00
C PRO A 51 -11.35 -35.18 -16.20
N ALA A 52 -11.75 -34.09 -16.83
CA ALA A 52 -12.62 -33.12 -16.22
C ALA A 52 -14.03 -33.71 -16.01
N PRO A 53 -14.75 -33.38 -14.92
CA PRO A 53 -16.11 -33.83 -14.72
C PRO A 53 -17.06 -33.40 -15.85
N ASP A 54 -18.09 -34.20 -16.14
CA ASP A 54 -19.00 -33.95 -17.27
C ASP A 54 -19.65 -32.54 -17.25
N PHE A 55 -19.93 -32.00 -16.07
CA PHE A 55 -20.58 -30.70 -15.93
C PHE A 55 -19.70 -29.50 -16.33
N VAL A 56 -18.38 -29.67 -16.51
CA VAL A 56 -17.47 -28.58 -16.91
C VAL A 56 -17.18 -28.53 -18.40
N GLY A 57 -17.86 -29.35 -19.21
CA GLY A 57 -17.75 -29.31 -20.68
C GLY A 57 -16.55 -30.07 -21.26
N GLY A 58 -15.92 -30.94 -20.47
CA GLY A 58 -14.79 -31.80 -20.88
C GLY A 58 -13.41 -31.17 -20.67
N GLY A 59 -12.38 -31.85 -21.17
CA GLY A 59 -10.97 -31.46 -21.02
C GLY A 59 -10.24 -32.22 -19.90
N VAL A 60 -9.07 -31.71 -19.52
CA VAL A 60 -8.19 -32.26 -18.50
C VAL A 60 -8.10 -31.30 -17.32
N LEU A 61 -8.39 -31.81 -16.14
CA LEU A 61 -8.24 -31.08 -14.90
C LEU A 61 -6.88 -31.41 -14.28
N TYR A 62 -6.07 -30.37 -14.11
CA TYR A 62 -4.77 -30.44 -13.48
C TYR A 62 -4.83 -29.98 -12.03
N HIS A 63 -4.00 -30.63 -11.22
CA HIS A 63 -3.84 -30.39 -9.79
C HIS A 63 -2.36 -30.37 -9.45
N VAL A 64 -1.91 -29.32 -8.79
CA VAL A 64 -0.52 -29.21 -8.32
C VAL A 64 -0.32 -30.17 -7.15
N THR A 65 0.80 -30.89 -7.12
CA THR A 65 1.18 -31.77 -6.00
C THR A 65 1.85 -30.96 -4.89
N ASP A 66 2.01 -31.52 -3.69
CA ASP A 66 2.76 -30.89 -2.58
C ASP A 66 4.17 -30.44 -3.01
N LYS A 67 4.82 -31.24 -3.88
CA LYS A 67 6.12 -30.93 -4.47
C LYS A 67 6.06 -29.69 -5.38
N GLY A 68 5.02 -29.59 -6.21
CA GLY A 68 4.79 -28.43 -7.08
C GLY A 68 4.41 -27.18 -6.29
N GLU A 69 3.63 -27.33 -5.23
CA GLU A 69 3.24 -26.25 -4.34
C GLU A 69 4.46 -25.65 -3.64
N ALA A 70 5.30 -26.50 -3.03
CA ALA A 70 6.53 -26.04 -2.39
C ALA A 70 7.42 -25.26 -3.37
N LEU A 71 7.57 -25.76 -4.61
CA LEU A 71 8.33 -25.08 -5.66
C LEU A 71 7.69 -23.73 -6.03
N ALA A 72 6.38 -23.69 -6.26
CA ALA A 72 5.64 -22.50 -6.64
C ALA A 72 5.69 -21.39 -5.56
N ILE A 73 5.59 -21.77 -4.29
CA ILE A 73 5.71 -20.85 -3.14
C ILE A 73 7.16 -20.35 -3.00
N SER A 74 8.15 -21.23 -3.12
CA SER A 74 9.57 -20.86 -3.00
C SER A 74 10.04 -19.90 -4.09
N ALA A 75 9.40 -19.93 -5.26
CA ALA A 75 9.70 -19.06 -6.38
C ALA A 75 9.06 -17.66 -6.26
N LEU A 76 8.17 -17.43 -5.27
CA LEU A 76 7.66 -16.09 -5.02
C LEU A 76 8.80 -15.21 -4.47
N PRO A 77 8.91 -13.94 -4.91
CA PRO A 77 9.94 -13.03 -4.39
C PRO A 77 9.77 -12.84 -2.88
N ASP A 78 10.77 -12.34 -2.18
CA ASP A 78 10.63 -12.06 -0.75
C ASP A 78 9.49 -11.07 -0.47
N PRO A 79 8.76 -11.24 0.66
CA PRO A 79 7.75 -10.27 1.06
C PRO A 79 8.36 -8.87 1.17
N LYS A 80 7.77 -7.91 0.45
CA LYS A 80 8.19 -6.51 0.54
C LYS A 80 7.96 -6.02 1.96
N LYS A 81 8.99 -5.43 2.58
CA LYS A 81 8.86 -4.75 3.87
C LYS A 81 7.73 -3.72 3.78
N ARG A 82 6.86 -3.69 4.79
CA ARG A 82 5.80 -2.69 4.86
C ARG A 82 6.43 -1.30 4.91
N THR A 83 5.84 -0.35 4.18
CA THR A 83 6.22 1.05 4.34
C THR A 83 5.66 1.57 5.66
N ARG A 84 6.19 2.68 6.18
CA ARG A 84 5.62 3.35 7.36
C ARG A 84 4.12 3.64 7.19
N TYR A 85 3.70 4.00 5.99
CA TYR A 85 2.27 4.20 5.70
C TYR A 85 1.47 2.89 5.74
N GLY A 86 2.06 1.79 5.25
CA GLY A 86 1.46 0.45 5.37
C GLY A 86 1.37 -0.04 6.82
N GLU A 87 2.36 0.29 7.66
CA GLU A 87 2.31 0.04 9.10
C GLU A 87 1.19 0.83 9.77
N TYR A 88 1.07 2.13 9.46
CA TYR A 88 -0.04 2.96 9.92
C TYR A 88 -1.42 2.38 9.56
N LEU A 89 -1.61 1.96 8.30
CA LEU A 89 -2.88 1.37 7.86
C LEU A 89 -3.21 0.05 8.57
N HIS A 90 -2.19 -0.69 9.03
CA HIS A 90 -2.38 -1.94 9.76
C HIS A 90 -2.51 -1.74 11.28
N ALA A 91 -2.06 -0.61 11.81
CA ALA A 91 -2.07 -0.33 13.24
C ALA A 91 -3.48 -0.06 13.80
N ASP A 92 -4.48 0.15 12.94
CA ASP A 92 -5.84 0.55 13.31
C ASP A 92 -5.86 1.71 14.34
N TYR A 93 -4.96 2.68 14.12
CA TYR A 93 -4.59 3.66 15.13
C TYR A 93 -5.67 4.72 15.41
N GLY A 94 -6.72 4.83 14.58
CA GLY A 94 -7.84 5.75 14.79
C GLY A 94 -7.55 7.25 14.63
N HIS A 95 -6.29 7.65 14.47
CA HIS A 95 -5.84 9.03 14.27
C HIS A 95 -5.22 9.25 12.88
N SER A 96 -4.89 10.49 12.52
CA SER A 96 -4.26 10.80 11.24
C SER A 96 -2.84 10.22 11.13
N PHE A 97 -2.36 10.02 9.90
CA PHE A 97 -0.99 9.55 9.66
C PHE A 97 0.05 10.47 10.29
N ALA A 98 -0.15 11.80 10.28
CA ALA A 98 0.81 12.72 10.88
C ALA A 98 0.88 12.57 12.41
N GLU A 99 -0.25 12.38 13.08
CA GLU A 99 -0.29 12.09 14.51
C GLU A 99 0.39 10.75 14.83
N TRP A 100 0.17 9.72 14.01
CA TRP A 100 0.87 8.44 14.12
C TRP A 100 2.39 8.57 13.95
N LEU A 101 2.83 9.49 13.09
CA LEU A 101 4.25 9.82 12.94
C LEU A 101 4.81 10.67 14.09
N GLY A 102 3.98 11.11 15.04
CA GLY A 102 4.36 12.06 16.09
C GLY A 102 4.63 13.47 15.55
N ILE A 103 4.11 13.80 14.36
CA ILE A 103 4.29 15.11 13.74
C ILE A 103 3.19 16.04 14.23
N ASN A 104 3.61 17.07 14.95
CA ASN A 104 2.73 18.16 15.32
C ASN A 104 2.42 19.05 14.10
N LEU A 105 1.24 18.87 13.52
CA LEU A 105 0.81 19.54 12.30
C LEU A 105 0.51 21.02 12.55
N PRO A 106 0.96 21.93 11.67
CA PRO A 106 0.55 23.32 11.73
C PRO A 106 -0.87 23.51 11.18
N GLU A 107 -1.59 24.43 11.79
CA GLU A 107 -2.97 24.82 11.47
C GLU A 107 -3.02 26.23 10.89
N PHE A 108 -4.12 26.56 10.21
CA PHE A 108 -4.43 27.93 9.84
C PHE A 108 -5.47 28.51 10.80
N GLU A 109 -5.16 29.66 11.36
CA GLU A 109 -6.14 30.59 11.91
C GLU A 109 -6.55 31.61 10.85
N TYR A 110 -7.77 32.13 10.98
CA TYR A 110 -8.26 33.25 10.20
C TYR A 110 -8.88 34.29 11.13
N ARG A 111 -8.85 35.55 10.71
CA ARG A 111 -9.57 36.65 11.36
C ARG A 111 -10.24 37.52 10.31
N GLU A 112 -11.43 38.02 10.64
CA GLU A 112 -12.10 39.03 9.83
C GLU A 112 -11.51 40.40 10.18
N THR A 113 -10.99 41.12 9.18
CA THR A 113 -10.37 42.44 9.39
C THR A 113 -11.31 43.61 9.15
N GLY A 114 -12.48 43.35 8.56
CA GLY A 114 -13.52 44.35 8.43
C GLY A 114 -14.85 43.75 8.01
N PHE A 115 -15.81 43.75 8.94
CA PHE A 115 -17.17 43.23 8.77
C PHE A 115 -17.88 43.73 7.50
N LEU A 116 -17.71 45.02 7.16
CA LEU A 116 -18.30 45.63 5.96
C LEU A 116 -17.55 45.31 4.67
N THR A 117 -16.30 44.89 4.75
CA THR A 117 -15.43 44.62 3.60
C THR A 117 -15.35 43.13 3.25
N GLY A 118 -15.77 42.24 4.16
CA GLY A 118 -15.66 40.79 4.03
C GLY A 118 -14.21 40.31 3.86
N LYS A 119 -13.22 41.10 4.30
CA LYS A 119 -11.80 40.77 4.17
C LYS A 119 -11.34 39.89 5.32
N TYR A 120 -10.54 38.90 4.97
CA TYR A 120 -9.95 37.94 5.90
C TYR A 120 -8.44 38.02 5.82
N GLU A 121 -7.81 37.85 6.98
CA GLU A 121 -6.41 37.52 7.07
C GLU A 121 -6.25 36.12 7.65
N TYR A 122 -5.13 35.50 7.32
CA TYR A 122 -4.77 34.14 7.68
C TYR A 122 -3.41 34.14 8.36
N ARG A 123 -3.25 33.27 9.35
CA ARG A 123 -1.97 33.00 9.99
C ARG A 123 -1.79 31.50 10.13
N MET A 124 -0.61 31.00 9.78
CA MET A 124 -0.28 29.59 10.01
C MET A 124 0.53 29.47 11.30
N LEU A 125 0.18 28.52 12.14
CA LEU A 125 0.82 28.30 13.44
C LEU A 125 0.88 26.82 13.80
N ARG A 126 1.72 26.48 14.78
CA ARG A 126 1.73 25.18 15.43
C ARG A 126 1.38 25.38 16.89
N ARG A 127 0.42 24.61 17.40
CA ARG A 127 0.05 24.61 18.82
C ARG A 127 0.82 23.55 19.56
N CYS A 128 1.06 23.74 20.85
CA CYS A 128 1.43 22.63 21.73
C CYS A 128 0.19 21.97 22.33
N TRP A 129 0.41 20.91 23.11
CA TRP A 129 -0.63 20.07 23.70
C TRP A 129 -1.58 20.84 24.64
N ASP A 130 -1.11 21.96 25.21
CA ASP A 130 -1.88 22.84 26.09
C ASP A 130 -2.63 23.95 25.32
N TYR A 131 -2.74 23.81 23.99
CA TYR A 131 -3.35 24.78 23.06
C TYR A 131 -2.62 26.12 22.93
N SER A 132 -1.52 26.34 23.66
CA SER A 132 -0.71 27.53 23.49
C SER A 132 0.07 27.49 22.16
N THR A 133 0.46 28.67 21.69
CA THR A 133 1.13 28.81 20.39
C THR A 133 2.62 28.53 20.56
N ASP A 134 3.09 27.43 19.97
CA ASP A 134 4.50 27.05 19.98
C ASP A 134 5.30 27.82 18.91
N ILE A 135 4.74 27.99 17.72
CA ILE A 135 5.30 28.89 16.71
C ILE A 135 4.18 29.43 15.81
N ALA A 136 4.29 30.69 15.40
CA ALA A 136 3.38 31.30 14.44
C ALA A 136 4.13 32.14 13.42
N GLY A 137 3.60 32.18 12.20
CA GLY A 137 3.93 33.24 11.24
C GLY A 137 3.11 34.50 11.49
N ASP A 138 3.17 35.43 10.55
CA ASP A 138 2.42 36.67 10.55
C ASP A 138 1.01 36.50 9.99
N TRP A 139 0.13 37.45 10.31
CA TRP A 139 -1.16 37.59 9.64
C TRP A 139 -0.95 38.10 8.22
N CYS A 140 -1.56 37.43 7.24
CA CYS A 140 -1.40 37.75 5.83
C CYS A 140 -2.74 37.62 5.09
N GLU A 141 -2.89 38.35 3.99
CA GLU A 141 -4.12 38.37 3.18
C GLU A 141 -4.47 37.01 2.55
N THR A 142 -3.48 36.14 2.33
CA THR A 142 -3.70 34.82 1.73
C THR A 142 -3.01 33.71 2.51
N LYS A 143 -3.59 32.51 2.50
CA LYS A 143 -2.99 31.30 3.10
C LYS A 143 -1.61 30.98 2.52
N LYS A 144 -1.35 31.31 1.25
CA LYS A 144 -0.05 31.08 0.59
C LYS A 144 1.04 31.93 1.22
N VAL A 145 0.77 33.23 1.41
CA VAL A 145 1.72 34.17 2.04
C VAL A 145 1.88 33.86 3.53
N ALA A 146 0.79 33.54 4.24
CA ALA A 146 0.85 33.11 5.63
C ALA A 146 1.72 31.85 5.84
N LYS A 147 1.60 30.86 4.94
CA LYS A 147 2.46 29.66 4.96
C LYS A 147 3.93 29.98 4.71
N ALA A 148 4.23 30.98 3.86
CA ALA A 148 5.60 31.42 3.64
C ALA A 148 6.16 32.09 4.91
N SER A 149 5.42 33.02 5.53
CA SER A 149 5.83 33.64 6.80
C SER A 149 6.05 32.60 7.91
N TYR A 150 5.19 31.59 8.03
CA TYR A 150 5.37 30.49 8.98
C TYR A 150 6.65 29.66 8.74
N LYS A 151 7.00 29.40 7.48
CA LYS A 151 8.26 28.69 7.15
C LYS A 151 9.48 29.52 7.53
N GLU A 152 9.43 30.84 7.35
CA GLU A 152 10.48 31.75 7.78
C GLU A 152 10.64 31.74 9.31
N ALA A 153 9.53 31.78 10.05
CA ALA A 153 9.57 31.65 11.51
C ALA A 153 10.19 30.30 11.95
N LEU A 154 9.81 29.19 11.30
CA LEU A 154 10.39 27.87 11.57
C LEU A 154 11.90 27.82 11.28
N ARG A 155 12.35 28.48 10.21
CA ARG A 155 13.77 28.56 9.87
C ARG A 155 14.55 29.29 10.96
N LYS A 156 14.09 30.48 11.34
CA LYS A 156 14.71 31.28 12.42
C LYS A 156 14.83 30.48 13.72
N ARG A 157 13.75 29.84 14.16
CA ARG A 157 13.78 29.01 15.38
C ARG A 157 14.79 27.86 15.30
N ARG A 158 14.98 27.25 14.13
CA ARG A 158 15.99 26.19 13.94
C ARG A 158 17.41 26.73 14.01
N GLU A 159 17.63 27.94 13.50
CA GLU A 159 18.91 28.64 13.58
C GLU A 159 19.22 29.02 15.04
N ASP A 160 18.25 29.55 15.77
CA ASP A 160 18.40 29.90 17.19
C ASP A 160 18.76 28.67 18.04
N MET A 161 18.04 27.55 17.87
CA MET A 161 18.32 26.29 18.61
C MET A 161 19.66 25.62 18.25
N GLN A 162 20.35 26.04 17.18
CA GLN A 162 21.68 25.53 16.83
C GLN A 162 22.82 26.37 17.41
N HIS A 163 22.52 27.56 17.91
CA HIS A 163 23.49 28.48 18.50
C HIS A 163 23.46 28.51 20.04
N ASP A 164 22.52 27.79 20.65
CA ASP A 164 22.43 27.49 22.10
C ASP A 164 23.06 26.11 22.41
#